data_AF-A0A962NJM5-F1
#
_entry.id   AF-A0A962NJM5-F1
#
_cell.length_a   1.000
_cell.length_b   1.000
_cell.length_c   1.000
_cell.angle_alpha   90.00
_cell.angle_beta   90.00
_cell.angle_gamma   90.00
#
_symmetry.space_group_name_H-M   'P 1'
#
loop_
_entity.id
_entity.type
_entity.pdbx_description
1 polymer ?
#
loop_
_entity_poly.entity_id
_entity_poly.type
_entity_poly.pdbx_seq_one_letter_code
_entity_poly.pdbx_strand_id
1 'polypeptide(L)'
;MATLIRWLLGTVSMLALALLIFYLRESRNEVFYLCSNFTPGTPAEKVIEQLNTAILSGYERRTQAGSETVTLSASYFPGLFHCRIMIQSGEVTQAQWSVLDQH
;
A
#
# COMPACT_ATOMS: atom_id res chain seq x y z
N MET A 1 43.53 5.36 -4.61
CA MET A 1 42.48 4.32 -4.74
C MET A 1 41.47 4.38 -3.59
N ALA A 2 41.88 4.34 -2.31
CA ALA A 2 40.95 4.34 -1.17
C ALA A 2 40.02 5.57 -1.07
N THR A 3 40.47 6.77 -1.47
CA THR A 3 39.66 8.00 -1.45
C THR A 3 38.56 7.98 -2.52
N LEU A 4 38.87 7.53 -3.74
CA LEU A 4 37.89 7.39 -4.83
C LEU A 4 36.78 6.39 -4.48
N ILE A 5 37.14 5.27 -3.83
CA ILE A 5 36.17 4.28 -3.35
C ILE A 5 35.23 4.88 -2.30
N ARG A 6 35.74 5.71 -1.38
CA ARG A 6 34.90 6.37 -0.36
C ARG A 6 33.89 7.34 -0.98
N TRP A 7 34.29 8.11 -1.99
CA TRP A 7 33.37 9.01 -2.70
C TRP A 7 32.30 8.22 -3.48
N LEU A 8 32.70 7.16 -4.18
CA LEU A 8 31.77 6.27 -4.89
C LEU A 8 30.76 5.62 -3.94
N LEU A 9 31.20 5.12 -2.78
CA LEU A 9 30.29 4.55 -1.79
C LEU A 9 29.34 5.61 -1.23
N GLY A 10 29.83 6.82 -0.97
CA GLY A 10 29.01 7.94 -0.50
C GLY A 10 27.92 8.32 -1.50
N THR A 11 28.27 8.45 -2.79
CA THR A 11 27.28 8.80 -3.83
C THR A 11 26.25 7.70 -4.04
N VAL A 12 26.67 6.43 -4.10
CA VAL A 12 25.76 5.29 -4.22
C VAL A 12 24.81 5.22 -3.02
N SER A 13 25.32 5.41 -1.80
CA SER A 13 24.49 5.41 -0.60
C SER A 13 23.47 6.54 -0.59
N MET A 14 23.88 7.76 -0.99
CA MET A 14 22.97 8.90 -1.09
C MET A 14 21.88 8.70 -2.15
N LEU A 15 22.23 8.12 -3.30
CA LEU A 15 21.27 7.76 -4.35
C LEU A 15 20.28 6.68 -3.88
N ALA A 16 20.77 5.65 -3.20
CA ALA A 16 19.92 4.60 -2.65
C ALA A 16 18.93 5.16 -1.62
N LEU A 17 19.37 6.08 -0.75
CA LEU A 17 18.50 6.74 0.22
C LEU A 17 17.44 7.62 -0.46
N ALA A 18 17.82 8.36 -1.50
CA ALA A 18 16.86 9.18 -2.26
C ALA A 18 15.78 8.32 -2.93
N LEU A 19 16.17 7.19 -3.54
CA LEU A 19 15.23 6.23 -4.12
C LEU A 19 14.30 5.63 -3.06
N LEU A 20 14.86 5.22 -1.92
CA LEU A 20 14.06 4.69 -0.81
C LEU A 20 12.99 5.68 -0.34
N ILE A 21 13.36 6.95 -0.13
CA ILE A 21 12.42 8.00 0.27
C ILE A 21 11.35 8.22 -0.80
N PHE A 22 11.73 8.21 -2.07
CA PHE A 22 10.80 8.34 -3.19
C PHE A 22 9.77 7.19 -3.19
N TYR A 23 10.21 5.93 -3.14
CA TYR A 23 9.31 4.78 -3.12
C TYR A 23 8.41 4.74 -1.88
N LEU A 24 8.93 5.12 -0.71
CA LEU A 24 8.10 5.25 0.51
C LEU A 24 7.01 6.30 0.35
N ARG A 25 7.33 7.45 -0.26
CA ARG A 25 6.35 8.53 -0.49
C ARG A 25 5.28 8.11 -1.49
N GLU A 26 5.69 7.55 -2.62
CA GLU A 26 4.76 7.17 -3.69
C GLU A 26 3.87 6.00 -3.28
N SER A 27 4.41 4.97 -2.61
CA SER A 27 3.58 3.88 -2.08
C SER A 27 2.56 4.38 -1.04
N ARG A 28 2.95 5.29 -0.14
CA ARG A 28 2.01 5.92 0.80
C ARG A 28 0.88 6.65 0.07
N ASN A 29 1.24 7.45 -0.92
CA ASN A 29 0.27 8.23 -1.68
C ASN A 29 -0.68 7.31 -2.44
N GLU A 30 -0.17 6.29 -3.12
CA GLU A 30 -0.99 5.32 -3.85
C GLU A 30 -1.98 4.60 -2.93
N VAL A 31 -1.53 4.05 -1.79
CA VAL A 31 -2.41 3.39 -0.82
C VAL A 31 -3.47 4.36 -0.29
N PHE A 32 -3.09 5.59 0.04
CA PHE A 32 -4.01 6.61 0.52
C PHE A 32 -5.07 6.99 -0.52
N TYR A 33 -4.64 7.25 -1.78
CA TYR A 33 -5.55 7.62 -2.85
C TYR A 33 -6.51 6.49 -3.22
N LEU A 34 -6.02 5.25 -3.36
CA LEU A 34 -6.87 4.09 -3.62
C LEU A 34 -7.87 3.89 -2.48
N CYS A 35 -7.42 3.96 -1.22
CA CYS A 35 -8.29 3.80 -0.06
C CYS A 35 -9.45 4.82 -0.05
N SER A 36 -9.16 6.07 -0.43
CA SER A 36 -10.15 7.14 -0.46
C SER A 36 -11.27 6.96 -1.49
N ASN A 37 -11.07 6.07 -2.48
CA ASN A 37 -12.09 5.74 -3.48
C ASN A 37 -13.12 4.72 -2.97
N PHE A 38 -12.86 4.04 -1.86
CA PHE A 38 -13.74 2.99 -1.34
C PHE A 38 -14.62 3.55 -0.23
N THR A 39 -15.89 3.80 -0.57
CA THR A 39 -16.90 4.29 0.36
C THR A 39 -17.98 3.24 0.57
N PRO A 40 -18.81 3.34 1.63
CA PRO A 40 -19.93 2.43 1.80
C PRO A 40 -20.80 2.34 0.55
N GLY A 41 -21.14 1.12 0.11
CA GLY A 41 -21.88 0.84 -1.12
C GLY A 41 -21.04 0.65 -2.40
N THR A 42 -19.72 0.80 -2.34
CA THR A 42 -18.86 0.45 -3.48
C THR A 42 -18.92 -1.07 -3.73
N PRO A 43 -19.22 -1.55 -4.96
CA PRO A 43 -19.23 -2.98 -5.25
C PRO A 43 -17.87 -3.63 -5.08
N ALA A 44 -17.83 -4.87 -4.56
CA ALA A 44 -16.59 -5.63 -4.38
C ALA A 44 -15.77 -5.76 -5.67
N GLU A 45 -16.44 -5.97 -6.81
CA GLU A 45 -15.79 -6.04 -8.12
C GLU A 45 -15.04 -4.75 -8.46
N LYS A 46 -15.64 -3.58 -8.17
CA LYS A 46 -15.01 -2.27 -8.40
C LYS A 46 -13.79 -2.05 -7.50
N VAL A 47 -13.83 -2.58 -6.27
CA VAL A 47 -12.65 -2.59 -5.39
C VAL A 47 -11.52 -3.36 -6.06
N ILE A 48 -11.77 -4.60 -6.46
CA ILE A 48 -10.74 -5.45 -7.07
C ILE A 48 -10.21 -4.88 -8.39
N GLU A 49 -11.09 -4.35 -9.26
CA GLU A 49 -10.69 -3.68 -10.50
C GLU A 49 -9.71 -2.53 -10.22
N GLN A 50 -10.01 -1.65 -9.27
CA GLN A 50 -9.12 -0.54 -8.95
C GLN A 50 -7.83 -1.00 -8.29
N LEU A 51 -7.88 -1.96 -7.36
CA LEU A 51 -6.70 -2.50 -6.72
C LEU A 51 -5.74 -3.20 -7.70
N ASN A 52 -6.27 -3.81 -8.77
CA ASN A 52 -5.46 -4.41 -9.83
C ASN A 52 -4.72 -3.37 -10.70
N THR A 53 -5.04 -2.08 -10.58
CA THR A 53 -4.30 -0.99 -11.25
C THR A 53 -3.12 -0.46 -10.43
N ALA A 54 -2.97 -0.90 -9.18
CA ALA A 54 -1.88 -0.50 -8.32
C ALA A 54 -0.52 -0.97 -8.85
N ILE A 55 0.51 -0.13 -8.69
CA ILE A 55 1.87 -0.35 -9.17
C ILE A 55 2.83 -0.59 -7.99
N LEU A 56 2.67 0.15 -6.89
CA LEU A 56 3.59 0.12 -5.74
C LEU A 56 3.00 -0.54 -4.49
N SER A 57 1.73 -0.94 -4.56
CA SER A 57 0.98 -1.57 -3.50
C SER A 57 0.33 -2.87 -3.99
N GLY A 58 0.01 -3.74 -3.05
CA GLY A 58 -0.66 -5.01 -3.29
C GLY A 58 -1.68 -5.27 -2.21
N TYR A 59 -2.58 -6.23 -2.43
CA TYR A 59 -3.65 -6.52 -1.49
C TYR A 59 -3.75 -8.01 -1.14
N GLU A 60 -4.18 -8.25 0.10
CA GLU A 60 -4.57 -9.57 0.58
C GLU A 60 -6.08 -9.61 0.81
N ARG A 61 -6.69 -10.78 0.65
CA ARG A 61 -8.12 -11.01 0.89
C ARG A 61 -8.29 -12.06 1.97
N ARG A 62 -9.14 -11.77 2.95
CA ARG A 62 -9.52 -12.71 4.01
C ARG A 62 -11.05 -12.77 4.08
N THR A 63 -11.61 -13.95 3.83
CA THR A 63 -13.06 -14.18 3.90
C THR A 63 -13.41 -14.92 5.18
N GLN A 64 -14.35 -14.41 5.96
CA GLN A 64 -14.86 -15.02 7.19
C GLN A 64 -16.38 -14.85 7.28
N ALA A 65 -17.12 -15.97 7.38
CA ALA A 65 -18.54 -16.00 7.69
C ALA A 65 -19.43 -15.01 6.88
N GLY A 66 -19.19 -14.92 5.56
CA GLY A 66 -19.97 -14.03 4.67
C GLY A 66 -19.50 -12.57 4.64
N SER A 67 -18.49 -12.22 5.44
CA SER A 67 -17.73 -10.98 5.35
C SER A 67 -16.38 -11.21 4.67
N GLU A 68 -15.91 -10.23 3.92
CA GLU A 68 -14.60 -10.21 3.30
C GLU A 68 -13.84 -8.97 3.79
N THR A 69 -12.58 -9.15 4.14
CA THR A 69 -11.66 -8.05 4.44
C THR A 69 -10.57 -8.06 3.39
N VAL A 70 -10.42 -6.93 2.70
CA VAL A 70 -9.34 -6.68 1.75
C VAL A 70 -8.36 -5.71 2.39
N THR A 71 -7.10 -6.12 2.52
CA THR A 71 -6.02 -5.29 3.09
C THR A 71 -5.10 -4.88 1.96
N LEU A 72 -5.16 -3.61 1.56
CA LEU A 72 -4.21 -2.99 0.64
C LEU A 72 -3.00 -2.48 1.42
N SER A 73 -1.78 -2.79 0.99
CA SER A 73 -0.54 -2.36 1.64
C SER A 73 0.58 -2.09 0.65
N ALA A 74 1.59 -1.33 1.05
CA ALA A 74 2.77 -1.08 0.22
C ALA A 74 3.58 -2.38 0.01
N SER A 75 3.88 -2.75 -1.24
CA SER A 75 4.46 -4.07 -1.56
C SER A 75 5.84 -4.30 -0.94
N TYR A 76 6.68 -3.26 -0.89
CA TYR A 76 8.02 -3.34 -0.30
C TYR A 76 8.05 -3.06 1.19
N PHE A 77 6.99 -2.46 1.73
CA PHE A 77 6.88 -2.08 3.13
C PHE A 77 5.48 -2.39 3.68
N PRO A 78 5.07 -3.67 3.67
CA PRO A 78 3.70 -4.07 3.98
C PRO A 78 3.36 -3.92 5.47
N GLY A 79 4.21 -3.30 6.30
CA GLY A 79 3.90 -2.99 7.70
C GLY A 79 3.61 -1.50 7.96
N LEU A 80 3.88 -0.64 6.98
CA LEU A 80 3.77 0.82 7.13
C LEU A 80 2.40 1.31 6.69
N PHE A 81 2.13 1.34 5.39
CA PHE A 81 0.91 1.97 4.88
C PHE A 81 -0.13 0.93 4.53
N HIS A 82 -1.32 1.09 5.08
CA HIS A 82 -2.39 0.13 4.96
C HIS A 82 -3.73 0.78 4.71
N CYS A 83 -4.60 0.06 4.00
CA CYS A 83 -6.02 0.33 3.95
C CYS A 83 -6.78 -0.97 4.16
N ARG A 84 -7.57 -1.02 5.22
CA ARG A 84 -8.47 -2.15 5.50
C ARG A 84 -9.84 -1.83 4.94
N ILE A 85 -10.31 -2.65 4.01
CA ILE A 85 -11.58 -2.51 3.32
C ILE A 85 -12.46 -3.68 3.76
N MET A 86 -13.55 -3.39 4.43
CA MET A 86 -14.55 -4.37 4.86
C MET A 86 -15.66 -4.44 3.82
N ILE A 87 -15.96 -5.65 3.40
CA ILE A 87 -16.97 -5.97 2.40
C ILE A 87 -17.97 -6.95 3.04
N GLN A 88 -19.25 -6.65 2.93
CA GLN A 88 -20.33 -7.53 3.38
C GLN A 88 -21.41 -7.57 2.31
N SER A 89 -21.93 -8.76 2.01
CA SER A 89 -22.94 -8.95 0.96
C SER A 89 -22.54 -8.37 -0.40
N GLY A 90 -21.25 -8.34 -0.72
CA GLY A 90 -20.73 -7.87 -2.01
C GLY A 90 -20.49 -6.36 -2.11
N GLU A 91 -20.68 -5.60 -1.04
CA GLU A 91 -20.46 -4.15 -1.01
C GLU A 91 -19.53 -3.73 0.13
N VAL A 92 -18.78 -2.66 -0.09
CA VAL A 92 -17.95 -2.03 0.96
C VAL A 92 -18.86 -1.50 2.06
N THR A 93 -18.52 -1.79 3.31
CA THR A 93 -19.15 -1.23 4.50
C THR A 93 -18.25 -0.22 5.20
N GLN A 94 -16.93 -0.40 5.10
CA GLN A 94 -15.94 0.47 5.71
C GLN A 94 -14.62 0.39 4.95
N ALA A 95 -13.92 1.51 4.82
CA ALA A 95 -12.52 1.56 4.42
C ALA A 95 -11.75 2.44 5.41
N GLN A 96 -10.63 1.95 5.92
CA GLN A 96 -9.83 2.67 6.91
C GLN A 96 -8.36 2.61 6.53
N TRP A 97 -7.78 3.79 6.33
CA TRP A 97 -6.34 3.97 6.12
C TRP A 97 -5.60 4.09 7.45
N SER A 98 -4.40 3.50 7.53
CA SER A 98 -3.48 3.63 8.67
C SER A 98 -2.00 3.63 8.24
N VAL A 99 -1.16 4.17 9.12
CA VAL A 99 0.32 4.27 8.95
C VAL A 99 1.08 3.19 9.74
N LEU A 100 0.36 2.32 10.43
CA LEU A 100 0.92 1.14 11.06
C LEU A 100 -0.14 0.04 11.06
N ASP A 101 0.29 -1.20 10.85
CA ASP A 101 -0.59 -2.34 11.04
C ASP A 101 -0.97 -2.45 12.52
N GLN A 102 -2.27 -2.38 12.81
CA GLN A 102 -2.80 -2.69 14.14
C GLN A 102 -3.24 -4.15 14.09
N HIS A 103 -2.31 -5.04 14.46
CA HIS A 103 -2.60 -6.43 14.80
C HIS A 103 -3.42 -6.48 16.09
#